data_AF-A0A1Y6BPS7-F1
#
_entry.id   AF-A0A1Y6BPS7-F1
#
_cell.length_a   1.000
_cell.length_b   1.000
_cell.length_c   1.000
_cell.angle_alpha   90.00
_cell.angle_beta   90.00
_cell.angle_gamma   90.00
#
_symmetry.space_group_name_H-M   'P 1'
#
loop_
_entity.id
_entity.type
_entity.pdbx_description
1 polymer ?
#
loop_
_entity_poly.entity_id
_entity_poly.type
_entity_poly.pdbx_seq_one_letter_code
_entity_poly.pdbx_strand_id
1 'polypeptide(L)'
;MKRVVSIVVLLSLVACDLQSEVDALSSMRDKELVWVFAQFNVREESDGLESYYYYGQVSKKLYQAVSYNEISSGFILLKNARYWGENDLIYEYKDIKNSGDIVFRIENIVKVELINVEPIAGKGYEQFEEPKDVVPDEPDQVPPTEQQLEGSPNRLGKPGSGQGLAG
;
A
#
# COMPACT_ATOMS: atom_id res chain seq x y z
N MET A 1 -19.79 9.87 -54.23
CA MET A 1 -18.47 10.09 -53.61
C MET A 1 -18.54 10.88 -52.30
N LYS A 2 -19.10 12.11 -52.25
CA LYS A 2 -19.18 12.90 -51.00
C LYS A 2 -19.83 12.17 -49.80
N ARG A 3 -20.90 11.40 -50.02
CA ARG A 3 -21.57 10.62 -48.96
C ARG A 3 -20.75 9.41 -48.48
N VAL A 4 -19.93 8.82 -49.35
CA VAL A 4 -19.05 7.69 -49.00
C VAL A 4 -17.90 8.19 -48.13
N VAL A 5 -17.35 9.36 -48.45
CA VAL A 5 -16.31 10.01 -47.63
C VAL A 5 -16.82 10.33 -46.23
N SER A 6 -18.06 10.85 -46.08
CA SER A 6 -18.65 11.09 -44.75
C SER A 6 -18.86 9.81 -43.93
N ILE A 7 -19.25 8.70 -44.57
CA ILE A 7 -19.42 7.42 -43.87
C ILE A 7 -18.08 6.87 -43.39
N VAL A 8 -17.03 6.96 -44.21
CA VAL A 8 -15.68 6.52 -43.83
C VAL A 8 -15.12 7.35 -42.67
N VAL A 9 -15.34 8.66 -42.67
CA VAL A 9 -14.92 9.54 -41.56
C VAL A 9 -15.68 9.23 -40.27
N LEU A 10 -16.98 8.92 -40.33
CA LEU A 10 -17.75 8.51 -39.15
C LEU A 10 -17.26 7.18 -38.57
N LEU A 11 -16.92 6.21 -39.43
CA LEU A 11 -16.42 4.91 -39.00
C LEU A 11 -15.03 5.00 -38.35
N SER A 12 -14.17 5.92 -38.78
CA SER A 12 -12.87 6.13 -38.16
C SER A 12 -12.92 6.70 -36.74
N LEU A 13 -14.01 7.37 -36.35
CA LEU A 13 -14.16 7.93 -35.00
C LEU A 13 -14.51 6.86 -33.96
N VAL A 14 -15.15 5.76 -34.36
CA VAL A 14 -15.53 4.65 -33.45
C VAL A 14 -14.38 3.67 -33.24
N ALA A 15 -13.35 3.70 -34.09
CA ALA A 15 -12.24 2.75 -34.05
C ALA A 15 -11.22 3.03 -32.93
N CYS A 16 -11.17 4.26 -32.39
CA CYS A 16 -10.24 4.60 -31.32
C CYS A 16 -10.59 3.91 -30.00
N ASP A 17 -11.87 3.86 -29.63
CA ASP A 17 -12.29 3.27 -28.35
C ASP A 17 -12.17 1.74 -28.36
N LEU A 18 -12.37 1.11 -29.53
CA LEU A 18 -12.31 -0.34 -29.67
C LEU A 18 -10.91 -0.90 -29.41
N GLN A 19 -9.85 -0.17 -29.77
CA GLN A 19 -8.48 -0.62 -29.56
C GLN A 19 -8.15 -0.70 -28.07
N SER A 20 -8.52 0.31 -27.29
CA SER A 20 -8.32 0.33 -25.84
C SER A 20 -9.08 -0.79 -25.13
N GLU A 21 -10.31 -1.10 -25.56
CA GLU A 21 -11.07 -2.23 -25.02
C GLU A 21 -10.40 -3.59 -25.29
N VAL A 22 -9.86 -3.78 -26.49
CA VAL A 22 -9.15 -5.01 -26.87
C VAL A 22 -7.85 -5.16 -26.07
N ASP A 23 -7.12 -4.07 -25.87
CA ASP A 23 -5.88 -4.07 -25.10
C ASP A 23 -6.16 -4.36 -23.61
N ALA A 24 -7.25 -3.82 -23.07
CA ALA A 24 -7.72 -4.13 -21.72
C ALA A 24 -7.99 -5.63 -21.56
N LEU A 25 -8.77 -6.21 -22.47
CA LEU A 25 -9.09 -7.64 -22.44
C LEU A 25 -7.85 -8.54 -22.58
N SER A 26 -6.91 -8.13 -23.44
CA SER A 26 -5.64 -8.83 -23.63
C SER A 26 -4.78 -8.81 -22.36
N SER A 27 -4.71 -7.66 -21.69
CA SER A 27 -3.96 -7.49 -20.45
C SER A 27 -4.54 -8.28 -19.28
N MET A 28 -5.86 -8.51 -19.25
CA MET A 28 -6.53 -9.34 -18.24
C MET A 28 -6.17 -10.82 -18.31
N ARG A 29 -5.67 -11.34 -19.44
CA ARG A 29 -5.30 -12.76 -19.59
C ARG A 29 -3.95 -13.11 -18.98
N ASP A 30 -3.23 -12.13 -18.46
CA ASP A 30 -2.00 -12.37 -17.73
C ASP A 30 -2.25 -13.24 -16.48
N LYS A 31 -1.31 -14.12 -16.18
CA LYS A 31 -1.43 -15.06 -15.05
C LYS A 31 -0.84 -14.47 -13.77
N GLU A 32 0.05 -13.49 -13.87
CA GLU A 32 0.64 -12.84 -12.72
C GLU A 32 -0.37 -11.85 -12.11
N LEU A 33 -0.70 -12.06 -10.83
CA LEU A 33 -1.62 -11.22 -10.09
C LEU A 33 -0.89 -10.42 -9.02
N VAL A 34 -1.30 -9.16 -8.85
CA VAL A 34 -0.80 -8.26 -7.81
C VAL A 34 -1.96 -7.73 -6.98
N TRP A 35 -1.71 -7.49 -5.68
CA TRP A 35 -2.69 -6.85 -4.81
C TRP A 35 -2.68 -5.34 -5.05
N VAL A 36 -3.88 -4.77 -5.17
CA VAL A 36 -4.07 -3.33 -5.33
C VAL A 36 -5.14 -2.82 -4.37
N PHE A 37 -4.99 -1.57 -3.96
CA PHE A 37 -6.09 -0.73 -3.52
C PHE A 37 -6.65 0.02 -4.74
N ALA A 38 -7.96 0.05 -4.90
CA ALA A 38 -8.63 0.72 -6.00
C ALA A 38 -9.83 1.53 -5.52
N GLN A 39 -9.91 2.78 -5.97
CA GLN A 39 -11.04 3.67 -5.78
C GLN A 39 -11.78 3.84 -7.11
N PHE A 40 -13.09 3.64 -7.09
CA PHE A 40 -13.97 3.82 -8.24
C PHE A 40 -15.02 4.87 -7.96
N ASN A 41 -15.33 5.70 -8.95
CA ASN A 41 -16.49 6.58 -8.94
C ASN A 41 -17.48 6.11 -10.01
N VAL A 42 -18.64 5.64 -9.59
CA VAL A 42 -19.68 5.09 -10.48
C VAL A 42 -20.89 6.01 -10.46
N ARG A 43 -21.42 6.36 -11.63
CA ARG A 43 -22.67 7.10 -11.75
C ARG A 43 -23.85 6.16 -11.59
N GLU A 44 -24.77 6.51 -10.70
CA GLU A 44 -26.07 5.84 -10.54
C GLU A 44 -27.14 6.42 -11.47
N GLU A 45 -28.21 5.66 -11.67
CA GLU A 45 -29.36 6.07 -12.50
C GLU A 45 -30.07 7.34 -11.98
N SER A 46 -29.89 7.68 -10.70
CA SER A 46 -30.53 8.79 -10.00
C SER A 46 -29.71 10.10 -10.00
N ASP A 47 -28.67 10.21 -10.84
CA ASP A 47 -27.74 11.34 -10.95
C ASP A 47 -26.76 11.47 -9.75
N GLY A 48 -26.65 10.42 -8.93
CA GLY A 48 -25.66 10.29 -7.86
C GLY A 48 -24.31 9.77 -8.37
N LEU A 49 -23.21 10.28 -7.82
CA LEU A 49 -21.88 9.70 -7.98
C LEU A 49 -21.51 8.97 -6.69
N GLU A 50 -21.41 7.65 -6.75
CA GLU A 50 -20.99 6.84 -5.61
C GLU A 50 -19.51 6.48 -5.71
N SER A 51 -18.80 6.57 -4.57
CA SER A 51 -17.41 6.19 -4.44
C SER A 51 -17.28 4.84 -3.76
N TYR A 52 -16.56 3.93 -4.41
CA TYR A 52 -16.30 2.59 -3.88
C TYR A 52 -14.81 2.37 -3.67
N TYR A 53 -14.47 1.69 -2.57
CA TYR A 53 -13.10 1.46 -2.15
C TYR A 53 -12.87 -0.04 -1.97
N TYR A 54 -12.04 -0.62 -2.84
CA TYR A 54 -11.77 -2.04 -2.85
C TYR A 54 -10.29 -2.33 -2.74
N TYR A 55 -10.00 -3.46 -2.13
CA TYR A 55 -8.76 -4.18 -2.29
C TYR A 55 -9.02 -5.42 -3.14
N GLY A 56 -8.09 -5.79 -4.00
CA GLY A 56 -8.25 -6.97 -4.83
C GLY A 56 -7.00 -7.34 -5.57
N GLN A 57 -7.01 -8.53 -6.14
CA GLN A 57 -5.97 -8.99 -7.03
C GLN A 57 -6.32 -8.66 -8.47
N VAL A 58 -5.40 -8.05 -9.20
CA VAL A 58 -5.55 -7.71 -10.62
C VAL A 58 -4.37 -8.25 -11.40
N SER A 59 -4.53 -8.44 -12.71
CA SER A 59 -3.41 -8.74 -13.61
C SER A 59 -2.32 -7.67 -13.45
N LYS A 60 -1.07 -8.08 -13.24
CA LYS A 60 0.06 -7.16 -13.15
C LYS A 60 0.21 -6.32 -14.40
N LYS A 61 0.07 -6.95 -15.57
CA LYS A 61 0.08 -6.25 -16.86
C LYS A 61 -1.02 -5.21 -16.96
N LEU A 62 -2.24 -5.53 -16.50
CA LEU A 62 -3.35 -4.57 -16.49
C LEU A 62 -3.08 -3.42 -15.51
N TYR A 63 -2.62 -3.71 -14.29
CA TYR A 63 -2.24 -2.69 -13.31
C TYR A 63 -1.21 -1.72 -13.89
N GLN A 64 -0.16 -2.22 -14.54
CA GLN A 64 0.86 -1.40 -15.17
C GLN A 64 0.26 -0.53 -16.29
N ALA A 65 -0.53 -1.12 -17.17
CA ALA A 65 -1.14 -0.39 -18.28
C ALA A 65 -2.07 0.75 -17.79
N VAL A 66 -2.87 0.51 -16.74
CA VAL A 66 -3.70 1.54 -16.12
C VAL A 66 -2.84 2.60 -15.41
N SER A 67 -1.85 2.18 -14.62
CA SER A 67 -1.00 3.10 -13.83
C SER A 67 -0.14 4.01 -14.70
N TYR A 68 0.29 3.54 -15.87
CA TYR A 68 1.05 4.31 -16.85
C TYR A 68 0.15 5.03 -17.87
N ASN A 69 -1.18 4.99 -17.71
CA ASN A 69 -2.18 5.57 -18.62
C ASN A 69 -2.07 5.06 -20.07
N GLU A 70 -1.62 3.82 -20.27
CA GLU A 70 -1.60 3.16 -21.58
C GLU A 70 -3.00 2.70 -22.00
N ILE A 71 -3.88 2.45 -21.04
CA ILE A 71 -5.28 2.07 -21.24
C ILE A 71 -6.16 2.94 -20.34
N SER A 72 -7.21 3.55 -20.91
CA SER A 72 -8.14 4.44 -20.21
C SER A 72 -9.60 3.97 -20.22
N SER A 73 -9.91 2.90 -20.94
CA SER A 73 -11.27 2.36 -21.08
C SER A 73 -11.26 0.84 -21.10
N GLY A 74 -12.41 0.24 -20.77
CA GLY A 74 -12.60 -1.21 -20.76
C GLY A 74 -12.94 -1.72 -19.38
N PHE A 75 -12.53 -2.95 -19.06
CA PHE A 75 -12.91 -3.61 -17.81
C PHE A 75 -11.69 -3.99 -16.98
N ILE A 76 -11.85 -3.90 -15.66
CA ILE A 76 -10.92 -4.45 -14.68
C ILE A 76 -11.66 -5.49 -13.85
N LEU A 77 -11.05 -6.67 -13.74
CA LEU A 77 -11.50 -7.74 -12.86
C LEU A 77 -10.65 -7.72 -11.59
N LEU A 78 -11.30 -7.51 -10.45
CA LEU A 78 -10.69 -7.67 -9.15
C LEU A 78 -11.05 -9.06 -8.65
N LYS A 79 -10.04 -9.91 -8.47
CA LYS A 79 -10.17 -11.23 -7.87
C LYS A 79 -9.97 -11.14 -6.36
N ASN A 80 -10.63 -12.02 -5.61
CA ASN A 80 -10.51 -12.05 -4.14
C ASN A 80 -10.73 -10.66 -3.51
N ALA A 81 -11.75 -9.95 -4.02
CA ALA A 81 -12.08 -8.61 -3.64
C ALA A 81 -12.47 -8.51 -2.16
N ARG A 82 -12.02 -7.43 -1.56
CA ARG A 82 -12.36 -6.99 -0.21
C ARG A 82 -12.77 -5.53 -0.30
N TYR A 83 -13.75 -5.11 0.50
CA TYR A 83 -14.21 -3.72 0.51
C TYR A 83 -13.87 -3.05 1.83
N TRP A 84 -13.60 -1.75 1.77
CA TRP A 84 -13.45 -0.93 2.96
C TRP A 84 -14.84 -0.47 3.41
N GLY A 85 -15.25 -0.86 4.62
CA GLY A 85 -16.54 -0.51 5.21
C GLY A 85 -16.50 0.77 6.04
N GLU A 86 -17.68 1.22 6.47
CA GLU A 86 -17.89 2.49 7.17
C GLU A 86 -17.26 2.59 8.57
N ASN A 87 -16.92 1.45 9.17
CA ASN A 87 -16.32 1.37 10.52
C ASN A 87 -14.81 1.20 10.48
N ASP A 88 -14.18 1.68 9.41
CA ASP A 88 -12.75 1.56 9.13
C ASP A 88 -12.23 0.12 9.01
N LEU A 89 -13.11 -0.89 8.86
CA LEU A 89 -12.70 -2.28 8.71
C LEU A 89 -12.77 -2.75 7.26
N ILE A 90 -11.92 -3.70 6.94
CA ILE A 90 -11.89 -4.40 5.65
C ILE A 90 -12.75 -5.66 5.74
N TYR A 91 -13.58 -5.88 4.73
CA TYR A 91 -14.52 -7.00 4.66
C TYR A 91 -14.31 -7.84 3.42
N GLU A 92 -14.55 -9.15 3.51
CA GLU A 92 -14.57 -10.00 2.33
C GLU A 92 -15.80 -9.71 1.48
N TYR A 93 -15.60 -9.61 0.16
CA TYR A 93 -16.71 -9.58 -0.79
C TYR A 93 -17.27 -10.98 -1.06
N LYS A 94 -16.44 -12.02 -0.84
CA LYS A 94 -16.82 -13.42 -1.03
C LYS A 94 -17.83 -13.85 0.03
N ASP A 95 -18.90 -14.51 -0.41
CA ASP A 95 -19.88 -15.15 0.48
C ASP A 95 -20.43 -16.43 -0.16
N ILE A 96 -21.56 -16.95 0.35
CA ILE A 96 -22.22 -18.14 -0.20
C ILE A 96 -22.76 -17.99 -1.63
N LYS A 97 -22.93 -16.74 -2.11
CA LYS A 97 -23.48 -16.37 -3.41
C LYS A 97 -22.43 -15.72 -4.32
N ASN A 98 -21.46 -15.04 -3.74
CA ASN A 98 -20.45 -14.24 -4.42
C ASN A 98 -19.10 -14.97 -4.41
N SER A 99 -18.46 -15.14 -5.57
CA SER A 99 -17.15 -15.79 -5.69
C SER A 99 -16.02 -15.02 -5.02
N GLY A 100 -16.25 -13.74 -4.70
CA GLY A 100 -15.22 -12.79 -4.33
C GLY A 100 -14.64 -12.03 -5.53
N ASP A 101 -15.13 -12.27 -6.75
CA ASP A 101 -14.70 -11.53 -7.93
C ASP A 101 -15.68 -10.38 -8.23
N ILE A 102 -15.15 -9.21 -8.61
CA ILE A 102 -15.94 -8.04 -8.99
C ILE A 102 -15.36 -7.37 -10.23
N VAL A 103 -16.22 -6.82 -11.08
CA VAL A 103 -15.83 -6.17 -12.34
C VAL A 103 -16.22 -4.70 -12.28
N PHE A 104 -15.26 -3.83 -12.62
CA PHE A 104 -15.48 -2.41 -12.82
C PHE A 104 -15.07 -1.97 -14.22
N ARG A 105 -15.52 -0.79 -14.60
CA ARG A 105 -15.05 -0.07 -15.78
C ARG A 105 -13.75 0.67 -15.46
N ILE A 106 -12.77 0.62 -16.36
CA ILE A 106 -11.47 1.30 -16.19
C ILE A 106 -11.67 2.81 -16.12
N GLU A 107 -12.59 3.34 -16.91
CA GLU A 107 -12.95 4.77 -16.94
C GLU A 107 -13.53 5.28 -15.60
N ASN A 108 -13.96 4.37 -14.71
CA ASN A 108 -14.45 4.72 -13.38
C ASN A 108 -13.33 4.75 -12.33
N ILE A 109 -12.09 4.36 -12.66
CA ILE A 109 -10.96 4.36 -11.73
C ILE A 109 -10.56 5.81 -11.42
N VAL A 110 -10.59 6.15 -10.13
CA VAL A 110 -10.04 7.40 -9.60
C VAL A 110 -8.60 7.20 -9.16
N LYS A 111 -8.34 6.06 -8.51
CA LYS A 111 -7.05 5.73 -7.92
C LYS A 111 -6.82 4.23 -7.99
N VAL A 112 -5.61 3.81 -8.33
CA VAL A 112 -5.15 2.43 -8.16
C VAL A 112 -3.73 2.46 -7.60
N GLU A 113 -3.48 1.72 -6.53
CA GLU A 113 -2.19 1.67 -5.85
C GLU A 113 -1.80 0.22 -5.60
N LEU A 114 -0.55 -0.12 -5.92
CA LEU A 114 0.02 -1.40 -5.55
C LEU A 114 0.15 -1.49 -4.02
N ILE A 115 -0.32 -2.60 -3.46
CA ILE A 115 -0.05 -2.95 -2.06
C ILE A 115 0.75 -4.25 -2.01
N ASN A 116 1.74 -4.29 -1.13
CA ASN A 116 2.69 -5.40 -1.06
C ASN A 116 2.23 -6.51 -0.11
N VAL A 117 1.12 -6.30 0.60
CA VAL A 117 0.59 -7.22 1.61
C VAL A 117 -0.86 -7.52 1.27
N GLU A 118 -1.24 -8.77 1.45
CA GLU A 118 -2.63 -9.20 1.34
C GLU A 118 -3.48 -8.56 2.46
N PRO A 119 -4.58 -7.84 2.12
CA PRO A 119 -5.45 -7.25 3.13
C PRO A 119 -6.13 -8.31 4.00
N ILE A 120 -6.13 -8.14 5.32
CA ILE A 120 -6.77 -9.05 6.27
C ILE A 120 -8.14 -8.50 6.63
N ALA A 121 -9.17 -9.31 6.45
CA ALA A 121 -10.54 -8.96 6.85
C ALA A 121 -10.66 -8.80 8.37
N GLY A 122 -11.48 -7.84 8.81
CA GLY A 122 -11.65 -7.47 10.21
C GLY A 122 -10.53 -6.58 10.78
N LYS A 123 -9.51 -6.24 9.98
CA LYS A 123 -8.53 -5.20 10.29
C LYS A 123 -8.79 -3.95 9.45
N GLY A 124 -8.33 -2.80 9.91
CA GLY A 124 -8.41 -1.55 9.17
C GLY A 124 -7.13 -1.22 8.41
N TYR A 125 -7.00 0.03 8.01
CA TYR A 125 -5.86 0.55 7.23
C TYR A 125 -4.52 0.43 7.95
N GLU A 126 -4.52 0.36 9.29
CA GLU A 126 -3.32 0.27 10.13
C GLU A 126 -2.42 -0.92 9.79
N GLN A 127 -2.97 -1.96 9.15
CA GLN A 127 -2.20 -3.13 8.71
C GLN A 127 -1.17 -2.84 7.61
N PHE A 128 -1.27 -1.67 6.96
CA PHE A 128 -0.35 -1.21 5.93
C PHE A 128 0.66 -0.18 6.44
N GLU A 129 0.55 0.26 7.70
CA GLU A 129 1.53 1.15 8.31
C GLU A 129 2.82 0.39 8.62
N GLU A 130 3.97 1.02 8.37
CA GLU A 130 5.25 0.48 8.83
C GLU A 130 5.25 0.39 10.36
N PRO A 131 5.77 -0.69 10.95
CA PRO A 131 5.94 -0.77 12.40
C PRO A 131 6.71 0.46 12.86
N LYS A 132 6.09 1.29 13.69
CA LYS A 132 6.81 2.37 14.38
C LYS A 132 7.84 1.68 15.26
N ASP A 133 9.11 1.74 14.86
CA ASP A 133 10.22 1.23 15.65
C ASP A 133 10.04 1.74 17.08
N VAL A 134 9.84 0.81 18.01
CA VAL A 134 9.91 1.09 19.44
C VAL A 134 11.36 1.48 19.67
N VAL A 135 11.65 2.78 19.68
CA VAL A 135 12.91 3.30 20.19
C VAL A 135 13.06 2.70 21.58
N PRO A 136 14.06 1.84 21.83
CA PRO A 136 14.30 1.33 23.16
C PRO A 136 14.53 2.54 24.05
N ASP A 137 13.74 2.70 25.10
CA ASP A 137 13.97 3.72 26.13
C ASP A 137 15.46 3.68 26.49
N GLU A 138 16.20 4.75 26.20
CA GLU A 138 17.55 4.93 26.70
C GLU A 138 17.48 4.73 28.23
N PRO A 139 18.28 3.83 28.82
CA PRO A 139 18.29 3.68 30.27
C PRO A 139 18.73 5.01 30.88
N ASP A 140 17.87 5.54 31.75
CA ASP A 140 18.03 6.73 32.58
C ASP A 140 19.50 7.02 32.90
N GLN A 141 19.99 8.18 32.45
CA GLN A 141 21.26 8.71 32.89
C GLN A 141 21.22 8.91 34.41
N VAL A 142 22.03 8.13 35.13
CA VAL A 142 22.28 8.29 36.57
C VAL A 142 22.75 9.74 36.84
N PRO A 143 22.15 10.47 37.80
CA PRO A 143 22.54 11.85 38.08
C PRO A 143 23.97 11.92 38.66
N PRO A 144 24.68 13.05 38.46
CA PRO A 144 26.07 13.18 38.88
C PRO A 144 26.17 13.28 40.41
N THR A 145 26.95 12.37 41.02
CA THR A 145 27.33 12.41 42.43
C THR A 145 28.05 13.72 42.77
N GLU A 146 27.45 14.49 43.68
CA GLU A 146 28.05 15.68 44.29
C GLU A 146 29.39 15.36 44.97
N GLN A 147 30.38 16.21 44.71
CA GLN A 147 31.67 16.23 45.37
C GLN A 147 31.53 16.73 46.82
N GLN A 148 31.78 15.87 47.82
CA GLN A 148 32.14 16.31 49.16
C GLN A 148 33.67 16.48 49.26
N LEU A 149 34.09 17.73 49.27
CA LEU A 149 35.34 18.23 49.82
C LEU A 149 35.26 18.23 51.36
N GLU A 150 36.07 17.42 52.03
CA GLU A 150 36.74 17.69 53.33
C GLU A 150 37.91 16.68 53.38
N GLY A 151 39.19 17.03 53.40
CA GLY A 151 39.91 17.86 54.37
C GLY A 151 41.22 17.10 54.70
N SER A 152 42.33 17.54 54.11
CA SER A 152 43.71 17.12 54.47
C SER A 152 44.27 18.08 55.54
N PRO A 153 45.47 17.91 56.12
CA PRO A 153 46.33 16.72 56.32
C PRO A 153 46.88 16.62 57.78
N ASN A 154 47.43 15.48 58.21
CA ASN A 154 48.65 15.54 59.04
C ASN A 154 49.47 14.24 59.14
N ARG A 155 50.71 14.39 58.66
CA ARG A 155 52.02 13.91 59.16
C ARG A 155 52.15 12.64 60.02
N LEU A 156 53.20 11.91 59.61
CA LEU A 156 54.34 11.39 60.41
C LEU A 156 54.36 9.88 60.66
N GLY A 157 55.36 9.21 60.09
CA GLY A 157 55.84 7.91 60.56
C GLY A 157 56.38 6.95 59.50
N LYS A 158 57.56 7.22 58.95
CA LYS A 158 58.53 6.15 58.60
C LYS A 158 59.29 5.82 59.90
N PRO A 159 59.60 4.56 60.21
CA PRO A 159 60.70 3.79 59.58
C PRO A 159 60.27 2.33 59.30
N GLY A 160 60.97 1.40 58.64
CA GLY A 160 62.33 1.26 58.13
C GLY A 160 62.68 -0.25 58.12
N SER A 161 63.54 -0.67 57.19
CA SER A 161 64.42 -1.87 57.19
C SER A 161 63.88 -3.29 56.95
N GLY A 162 64.64 -4.06 56.15
CA GLY A 162 64.60 -5.54 56.03
C GLY A 162 64.46 -6.03 54.58
N GLN A 163 65.48 -6.01 53.71
CA GLN A 163 66.50 -7.06 53.44
C GLN A 163 65.98 -8.49 53.13
N GLY A 164 66.51 -9.07 52.03
CA GLY A 164 66.49 -10.51 51.68
C GLY A 164 65.92 -10.78 50.28
N LEU A 165 66.68 -10.72 49.16
CA LEU A 165 67.65 -11.69 48.59
C LEU A 165 67.14 -13.13 48.35
N ALA A 166 67.12 -13.46 47.05
CA ALA A 166 67.52 -14.71 46.38
C ALA A 166 66.71 -16.00 46.58
N GLY A 167 66.41 -16.64 45.44
CA GLY A 167 65.88 -17.98 45.28
C GLY A 167 65.30 -18.15 43.88
#